data_AF-A0A1T4R131-F1
#
_entry.id   AF-A0A1T4R131-F1
#
_cell.length_a   1.000
_cell.length_b   1.000
_cell.length_c   1.000
_cell.angle_alpha   90.00
_cell.angle_beta   90.00
_cell.angle_gamma   90.00
#
_symmetry.space_group_name_H-M   'P 1'
#
loop_
_entity.id
_entity.type
_entity.pdbx_description
1 polymer ?
#
loop_
_entity_poly.entity_id
_entity_poly.type
_entity_poly.pdbx_seq_one_letter_code
_entity_poly.pdbx_strand_id
1 'polypeptide(L)'
;MMNNEAKKHHEYIKAKGQFTLACNPVIFSHEEIALLEKYGYWFEALTKGALLPFSAEQEQFIEVAQMRKKPETLYEKLWFRYIKRKEIELKKGAILYTPPMLEDDTFYNREMAKALRNDMWRLTKENHRQ
;
A
#
# COMPACT_ATOMS: atom_id res chain seq x y z
N MET A 1 38.32 -12.61 3.81
CA MET A 1 38.23 -11.16 4.12
C MET A 1 36.76 -10.69 4.17
N MET A 2 35.92 -11.25 5.05
CA MET A 2 34.46 -10.96 5.06
C MET A 2 34.00 -10.03 6.21
N ASN A 3 34.90 -9.63 7.12
CA ASN A 3 34.52 -8.88 8.33
C ASN A 3 34.41 -7.36 8.14
N ASN A 4 34.80 -6.80 7.00
CA ASN A 4 34.82 -5.34 6.82
C ASN A 4 33.44 -4.78 6.45
N GLU A 5 32.73 -5.44 5.52
CA GLU A 5 31.40 -5.00 5.10
C GLU A 5 30.36 -5.14 6.22
N ALA A 6 30.41 -6.23 6.99
CA ALA A 6 29.54 -6.40 8.16
C ALA A 6 29.74 -5.29 9.21
N LYS A 7 30.98 -4.84 9.43
CA LYS A 7 31.29 -3.71 10.32
C LYS A 7 30.73 -2.40 9.77
N LYS A 8 30.92 -2.12 8.48
CA LYS A 8 30.34 -0.94 7.82
C LYS A 8 28.82 -0.89 7.95
N HIS A 9 28.14 -2.02 7.77
CA HIS A 9 26.68 -2.09 7.92
C HIS A 9 26.25 -1.76 9.36
N HIS A 10 26.95 -2.31 10.35
CA HIS A 10 26.67 -2.04 11.76
C HIS A 10 26.91 -0.56 12.13
N GLU A 11 28.03 0.02 11.67
CA GLU A 11 28.34 1.43 11.86
C GLU A 11 27.30 2.34 11.19
N TYR A 12 26.84 1.98 9.99
CA TYR A 12 25.82 2.73 9.26
C TYR A 12 24.50 2.80 10.03
N ILE A 13 24.03 1.68 10.57
CA ILE A 13 22.82 1.62 11.40
C ILE A 13 22.99 2.50 12.64
N LYS A 14 24.14 2.42 13.31
CA LYS A 14 24.42 3.21 14.52
C LYS A 14 24.47 4.71 14.25
N ALA A 15 24.99 5.13 13.10
CA ALA A 15 25.19 6.53 12.75
C ALA A 15 23.91 7.25 12.29
N LYS A 16 22.99 6.54 11.62
CA LYS A 16 21.80 7.17 11.00
C LYS A 16 20.64 7.44 11.97
N GLY A 17 20.56 6.71 13.09
CA GLY A 17 19.45 6.84 14.04
C GLY A 17 18.15 6.20 13.55
N GLN A 18 17.00 6.74 13.97
CA GLN A 18 15.67 6.19 13.65
C GLN A 18 15.19 6.65 12.26
N PHE A 19 14.76 5.69 11.45
CA PHE A 19 14.18 5.92 10.13
C PHE A 19 12.80 6.57 10.23
N THR A 20 12.60 7.64 9.47
CA THR A 20 11.31 8.32 9.39
C THR A 20 10.46 7.73 8.26
N LEU A 21 9.29 7.22 8.60
CA LEU A 21 8.33 6.67 7.64
C LEU A 21 7.74 7.78 6.76
N ALA A 22 8.15 7.82 5.50
CA ALA A 22 7.60 8.76 4.50
C ALA A 22 6.23 8.36 3.92
N CYS A 23 5.50 7.43 4.55
CA CYS A 23 4.17 7.00 4.11
C CYS A 23 3.24 6.84 5.32
N ASN A 24 1.94 6.67 5.08
CA ASN A 24 0.98 6.50 6.16
C ASN A 24 1.25 5.21 6.98
N PRO A 25 1.49 5.30 8.30
CA PRO A 25 1.85 4.15 9.14
C PRO A 25 0.68 3.22 9.47
N VAL A 26 -0.58 3.63 9.24
CA VAL A 26 -1.80 2.87 9.62
C VAL A 26 -1.84 1.47 8.99
N ILE A 27 -1.12 1.25 7.89
CA ILE A 27 -1.07 -0.05 7.21
C ILE A 27 -0.06 -1.05 7.82
N PHE A 28 0.70 -0.64 8.84
CA PHE A 28 1.73 -1.45 9.49
C PHE A 28 1.34 -1.72 10.94
N SER A 29 1.72 -2.90 11.44
CA SER A 29 1.62 -3.19 12.87
C SER A 29 2.68 -2.40 13.66
N HIS A 30 2.50 -2.28 14.98
CA HIS A 30 3.48 -1.64 15.85
C HIS A 30 4.88 -2.28 15.77
N GLU A 31 4.94 -3.61 15.65
CA GLU A 31 6.20 -4.35 15.49
C GLU A 31 6.87 -4.05 14.14
N GLU A 32 6.08 -3.97 13.07
CA GLU A 32 6.54 -3.62 11.74
C GLU A 32 7.08 -2.20 11.67
N ILE A 33 6.41 -1.26 12.34
CA ILE A 33 6.87 0.13 12.49
C ILE A 33 8.21 0.16 13.20
N ALA A 34 8.36 -0.54 14.33
CA ALA A 34 9.61 -0.59 15.08
C ALA A 34 10.77 -1.19 14.24
N LEU A 35 10.48 -2.19 13.41
CA LEU A 35 11.47 -2.75 12.47
C LEU A 35 11.86 -1.76 11.39
N LEU A 36 10.89 -1.04 10.81
CA LEU A 36 11.16 0.00 9.81
C LEU A 36 11.93 1.17 10.41
N GLU A 37 11.61 1.61 11.63
CA GLU A 37 12.35 2.66 12.33
C GLU A 37 13.80 2.26 12.61
N LYS A 38 14.03 0.99 12.97
CA LYS A 38 15.37 0.48 13.30
C LYS A 38 16.22 0.20 12.07
N TYR A 39 15.65 -0.38 11.01
CA TYR A 39 16.40 -0.88 9.86
C TYR A 39 16.08 -0.16 8.54
N GLY A 40 15.15 0.79 8.51
CA GLY A 40 14.67 1.42 7.28
C GLY A 40 15.76 2.15 6.50
N TYR A 41 16.66 2.90 7.17
CA TYR A 41 17.80 3.51 6.50
C TYR A 41 18.77 2.47 5.92
N TRP A 42 18.90 1.31 6.58
CA TRP A 42 19.75 0.23 6.11
C TRP A 42 19.15 -0.46 4.88
N PHE A 43 17.83 -0.74 4.89
CA PHE A 43 17.12 -1.24 3.71
C PHE A 43 17.20 -0.26 2.53
N GLU A 44 17.03 1.03 2.79
CA GLU A 44 17.17 2.06 1.76
C GLU A 44 18.59 2.10 1.19
N ALA A 45 19.62 2.00 2.03
CA ALA A 45 21.01 2.01 1.59
C ALA A 45 21.36 0.77 0.74
N LEU A 46 20.87 -0.41 1.13
CA LEU A 46 21.03 -1.64 0.34
C LEU A 46 20.37 -1.51 -1.04
N THR A 47 19.14 -1.02 -1.07
CA THR A 47 18.36 -0.95 -2.32
C THR A 47 18.81 0.15 -3.27
N LYS A 48 19.38 1.24 -2.74
CA LYS A 48 20.03 2.30 -3.54
C LYS A 48 21.48 1.99 -3.93
N GLY A 49 22.06 0.91 -3.41
CA GLY A 49 23.46 0.53 -3.64
C GLY A 49 24.49 1.38 -2.88
N ALA A 50 24.07 2.12 -1.84
CA ALA A 50 24.99 2.82 -0.94
C ALA A 50 25.75 1.86 -0.02
N LEU A 51 25.15 0.69 0.27
CA LEU A 51 25.79 -0.44 0.91
C LEU A 51 25.74 -1.64 -0.02
N LEU A 52 26.86 -2.38 -0.11
CA LEU A 52 26.94 -3.59 -0.92
C LEU A 52 26.43 -4.78 -0.11
N PRO A 53 25.62 -5.67 -0.71
CA PRO A 53 25.25 -6.91 -0.06
C PRO A 53 26.50 -7.77 0.15
N PHE A 54 26.60 -8.41 1.32
CA PHE A 54 27.69 -9.35 1.62
C PHE A 54 27.21 -10.78 1.86
N SER A 55 25.88 -10.99 1.85
CA SER A 55 25.26 -12.32 1.97
C SER A 55 24.23 -12.53 0.86
N ALA A 56 24.00 -13.79 0.50
CA ALA A 56 23.00 -14.18 -0.50
C ALA A 56 21.58 -13.70 -0.12
N GLU A 57 21.27 -13.65 1.18
CA GLU A 57 20.00 -13.13 1.69
C GLU A 57 19.83 -11.63 1.40
N GLN A 58 20.91 -10.85 1.52
CA GLN A 58 20.89 -9.41 1.19
C GLN A 58 20.79 -9.18 -0.32
N GLU A 59 21.46 -10.01 -1.12
CA GLU A 59 21.30 -9.98 -2.57
C GLU A 59 19.86 -10.29 -2.97
N GLN A 60 19.26 -11.33 -2.37
CA GLN A 60 17.85 -11.66 -2.58
C GLN A 60 16.93 -10.50 -2.15
N PHE A 61 17.20 -9.86 -1.02
CA PHE A 61 16.44 -8.70 -0.56
C PHE A 61 16.45 -7.56 -1.58
N ILE A 62 17.61 -7.29 -2.20
CA ILE A 62 17.74 -6.26 -3.25
C ILE A 62 16.93 -6.65 -4.49
N GLU A 63 17.02 -7.90 -4.95
CA GLU A 63 16.25 -8.41 -6.08
C GLU A 63 14.73 -8.32 -5.85
N VAL A 64 14.28 -8.62 -4.63
CA VAL A 64 12.87 -8.47 -4.22
C VAL A 64 12.45 -7.00 -4.19
N ALA A 65 13.29 -6.10 -3.65
CA ALA A 65 13.01 -4.68 -3.64
C ALA A 65 12.92 -4.08 -5.05
N GLN A 66 13.66 -4.65 -6.01
CA GLN A 66 13.59 -4.32 -7.44
C GLN A 66 12.44 -5.04 -8.18
N MET A 67 11.56 -5.75 -7.46
CA MET A 67 10.42 -6.50 -7.99
C MET A 67 10.78 -7.64 -8.96
N ARG A 68 12.03 -8.11 -8.94
CA ARG A 68 12.48 -9.22 -9.80
C ARG A 68 12.15 -10.58 -9.21
N LYS A 69 12.05 -10.66 -7.88
CA LYS A 69 11.66 -11.86 -7.13
C LYS A 69 10.48 -11.58 -6.20
N LYS A 70 9.78 -12.65 -5.80
CA LYS A 70 8.70 -12.57 -4.81
C LYS A 70 9.29 -12.50 -3.40
N PRO A 71 8.70 -11.70 -2.49
CA PRO A 71 9.16 -11.61 -1.11
C PRO A 71 8.78 -12.87 -0.32
N GLU A 72 9.76 -13.50 0.32
CA GLU A 72 9.60 -14.70 1.13
C GLU A 72 9.72 -14.38 2.62
N THR A 73 10.76 -13.61 2.98
CA THR A 73 11.07 -13.29 4.38
C THR A 73 10.21 -12.16 4.91
N LEU A 74 10.15 -12.03 6.25
CA LEU A 74 9.40 -10.95 6.90
C LEU A 74 9.93 -9.57 6.49
N TYR A 75 11.25 -9.39 6.49
CA TYR A 75 11.89 -8.12 6.14
C TYR A 75 11.63 -7.74 4.67
N GLU A 76 11.73 -8.71 3.77
CA GLU A 76 11.41 -8.54 2.35
C GLU A 76 9.96 -8.09 2.15
N LYS A 77 9.00 -8.80 2.77
CA LYS A 77 7.57 -8.47 2.69
C LYS A 77 7.28 -7.07 3.23
N LEU A 78 7.90 -6.73 4.36
CA LEU A 78 7.75 -5.43 5.01
C LEU A 78 8.27 -4.29 4.14
N TRP A 79 9.50 -4.39 3.64
CA TRP A 79 10.10 -3.37 2.79
C TRP A 79 9.40 -3.25 1.44
N PHE A 80 8.99 -4.37 0.84
CA PHE A 80 8.22 -4.38 -0.40
C PHE A 80 6.88 -3.66 -0.24
N ARG A 81 6.15 -3.92 0.86
CA ARG A 81 4.91 -3.20 1.21
C ARG A 81 5.16 -1.70 1.38
N TYR A 82 6.25 -1.32 2.06
CA TYR A 82 6.64 0.08 2.24
C TYR A 82 6.87 0.79 0.91
N ILE A 83 7.68 0.21 0.01
CA ILE A 83 7.91 0.77 -1.34
C ILE A 83 6.58 0.91 -2.09
N LYS A 84 5.75 -0.13 -2.09
CA LYS A 84 4.47 -0.11 -2.81
C LYS A 84 3.51 0.92 -2.26
N ARG A 85 3.46 1.09 -0.94
CA ARG A 85 2.63 2.12 -0.32
C ARG A 85 3.08 3.52 -0.75
N LYS A 86 4.39 3.76 -0.75
CA LYS A 86 4.96 5.03 -1.21
C LYS A 86 4.63 5.31 -2.68
N GLU A 87 4.72 4.29 -3.56
CA GLU A 87 4.30 4.42 -4.96
C GLU A 87 2.81 4.73 -5.12
N ILE A 88 1.95 4.09 -4.33
CA ILE A 88 0.49 4.32 -4.37
C ILE A 88 0.15 5.72 -3.90
N GLU A 89 0.75 6.19 -2.81
CA GLU A 89 0.53 7.54 -2.28
C GLU A 89 1.03 8.61 -3.25
N LEU A 90 2.14 8.37 -3.95
CA LEU A 90 2.61 9.26 -5.00
C LEU A 90 1.65 9.33 -6.19
N LYS A 91 1.05 8.19 -6.60
CA LYS A 91 0.14 8.14 -7.76
C LYS A 91 -1.26 8.68 -7.46
N LYS A 92 -1.83 8.34 -6.30
CA LYS A 92 -3.23 8.61 -5.96
C LYS A 92 -3.41 9.84 -5.06
N GLY A 93 -2.37 10.27 -4.36
CA GLY A 93 -2.39 11.48 -3.53
C GLY A 93 -3.58 11.53 -2.56
N ALA A 94 -4.33 12.63 -2.61
CA ALA A 94 -5.47 12.89 -1.74
C ALA A 94 -6.66 11.92 -1.94
N ILE A 95 -6.79 11.30 -3.12
CA ILE A 95 -7.93 10.41 -3.44
C ILE A 95 -7.96 9.18 -2.50
N LEU A 96 -6.82 8.77 -1.95
CA LEU A 96 -6.75 7.67 -0.97
C LEU A 96 -7.49 7.96 0.34
N TYR A 97 -7.67 9.24 0.66
CA TYR A 97 -8.25 9.70 1.93
C TYR A 97 -9.67 10.25 1.76
N THR A 98 -10.11 10.47 0.52
CA THR A 98 -11.46 10.94 0.24
C THR A 98 -12.44 9.79 0.48
N PRO A 99 -13.43 9.97 1.38
CA PRO A 99 -14.49 8.98 1.51
C PRO A 99 -15.25 8.88 0.17
N PRO A 100 -15.66 7.68 -0.26
CA PRO A 100 -16.47 7.55 -1.46
C PRO A 100 -17.77 8.33 -1.24
N MET A 101 -17.95 9.43 -1.97
CA MET A 101 -19.25 10.07 -2.06
C MET A 101 -20.12 9.16 -2.91
N LEU A 102 -21.13 8.56 -2.29
CA LEU A 102 -22.23 7.96 -3.04
C LEU A 102 -22.98 9.13 -3.66
N GLU A 103 -22.80 9.34 -4.96
CA GLU A 103 -23.78 10.12 -5.71
C GLU A 103 -25.10 9.39 -5.57
N ASP A 104 -26.16 10.08 -5.12
CA ASP A 104 -27.49 9.50 -5.07
C ASP A 104 -27.80 8.89 -6.45
N ASP A 105 -27.97 7.57 -6.51
CA ASP A 105 -28.15 6.82 -7.76
C ASP A 105 -29.17 7.54 -8.66
N THR A 106 -28.68 8.16 -9.75
CA THR A 106 -29.53 8.85 -10.72
C THR A 106 -30.32 7.87 -11.60
N PHE A 107 -29.99 6.57 -11.52
CA PHE A 107 -30.62 5.50 -12.31
C PHE A 107 -31.48 4.62 -11.39
N TYR A 108 -32.81 4.65 -11.60
CA TYR A 108 -33.80 3.91 -10.80
C TYR A 108 -33.81 4.23 -9.30
N ASN A 109 -33.86 5.52 -8.95
CA ASN A 109 -34.12 5.90 -7.57
C ASN A 109 -35.53 5.48 -7.10
N ARG A 110 -35.74 5.51 -5.77
CA ARG A 110 -37.01 5.12 -5.13
C ARG A 110 -38.22 5.87 -5.69
N GLU A 111 -38.05 7.13 -6.09
CA GLU A 111 -39.12 7.95 -6.67
C GLU A 111 -39.49 7.49 -8.08
N MET A 112 -38.50 7.16 -8.92
CA MET A 112 -38.73 6.57 -10.25
C MET A 112 -39.42 5.21 -10.15
N ALA A 113 -39.06 4.38 -9.16
CA ALA A 113 -39.73 3.09 -8.91
C ALA A 113 -41.20 3.26 -8.50
N LYS A 114 -41.51 4.26 -7.66
CA LYS A 114 -42.90 4.61 -7.30
C LYS A 114 -43.68 5.12 -8.51
N ALA A 115 -43.08 5.98 -9.33
CA ALA A 115 -43.69 6.52 -10.54
C ALA A 115 -44.05 5.38 -11.51
N LEU A 116 -43.11 4.47 -11.80
CA LEU A 116 -43.34 3.32 -12.67
C LEU A 116 -44.46 2.41 -12.15
N ARG A 117 -44.51 2.16 -10.83
CA ARG A 117 -45.57 1.35 -10.21
C ARG A 117 -46.95 1.99 -10.37
N ASN A 118 -47.04 3.30 -10.22
CA ASN A 118 -48.29 4.05 -10.40
C ASN A 118 -48.75 4.02 -11.87
N ASP A 119 -47.83 4.22 -12.81
CA ASP A 119 -48.13 4.16 -14.25
C ASP A 119 -48.62 2.78 -14.67
N MET A 120 -47.95 1.71 -14.22
CA MET A 120 -48.37 0.33 -14.49
C MET A 120 -49.76 0.04 -13.90
N TRP A 121 -50.04 0.47 -12.67
CA TRP A 121 -51.37 0.32 -12.07
C TRP A 121 -52.46 1.05 -12.87
N ARG A 122 -52.17 2.26 -13.37
CA ARG A 122 -53.12 3.02 -14.21
C ARG A 122 -53.42 2.29 -15.51
N LEU A 123 -52.38 1.83 -16.22
CA LEU A 123 -52.52 1.08 -17.48
C LEU A 123 -53.32 -0.22 -17.29
N THR A 124 -53.02 -0.98 -16.24
CA THR A 124 -53.77 -2.21 -15.92
C THR A 124 -55.25 -1.90 -15.63
N LYS A 125 -55.54 -0.82 -14.89
CA LYS A 125 -56.91 -0.40 -14.59
C LYS A 125 -57.70 0.04 -15.83
N GLU A 126 -57.05 0.73 -16.77
CA GLU A 126 -57.67 1.14 -18.04
C GLU A 126 -58.00 -0.07 -18.92
N ASN A 127 -57.09 -1.05 -19.02
CA ASN A 127 -57.33 -2.26 -19.81
C ASN A 127 -58.45 -3.16 -19.25
N HIS A 128 -58.70 -3.16 -17.94
CA HIS A 128 -59.81 -3.91 -17.32
C HIS A 128 -61.17 -3.20 -17.40
N ARG A 129 -61.23 -1.97 -17.93
CA ARG A 129 -62.48 -1.20 -18.10
C ARG A 129 -63.06 -1.26 -19.53
N GLN A 130 -62.34 -1.89 -20.46
CA GLN A 130 -62.85 -2.25 -21.79
C GLN A 130 -63.53 -3.63 -21.73
#